data_AF-A0A0B1ZZH5-F1
#
_entry.id   AF-A0A0B1ZZH5-F1
#
_cell.length_a   1.000
_cell.length_b   1.000
_cell.length_c   1.000
_cell.angle_alpha   90.00
_cell.angle_beta   90.00
_cell.angle_gamma   90.00
#
_symmetry.space_group_name_H-M   'P 1'
#
loop_
_entity.id
_entity.type
_entity.pdbx_description
1 polymer ?
#
loop_
_entity_poly.entity_id
_entity_poly.type
_entity_poly.pdbx_seq_one_letter_code
_entity_poly.pdbx_strand_id
1 'polypeptide(L)' 'MGLGSTFTGNIRLLAEHVPNHERGGLFAAIYLVAYLAFGLPVIVAGLFISALGLTTISIVYAAVIAVSATIGLVLQIRVR' A
#
# COMPACT_ATOMS: atom_id res chain seq x y z
N MET A 1 12.01 -8.66 -2.79
CA MET A 1 12.05 -7.21 -2.47
C MET A 1 10.88 -6.93 -1.55
N GLY A 2 11.13 -6.39 -0.36
CA GLY A 2 10.06 -6.02 0.58
C GLY A 2 9.43 -4.67 0.24
N LEU A 3 8.37 -4.29 0.96
CA LEU A 3 7.71 -2.99 0.82
C LEU A 3 8.74 -1.85 0.93
N GLY A 4 9.62 -1.89 1.93
CA GLY A 4 10.64 -0.86 2.16
C GLY A 4 11.63 -0.70 1.01
N SER A 5 12.21 -1.79 0.50
CA SER A 5 13.17 -1.72 -0.62
C SER A 5 12.53 -1.18 -1.90
N THR A 6 11.28 -1.55 -2.15
CA THR A 6 10.56 -1.14 -3.37
C THR A 6 10.09 0.31 -3.26
N PHE A 7 9.61 0.72 -2.08
CA PHE A 7 9.19 2.08 -1.80
C PHE A 7 10.34 3.08 -1.85
N THR A 8 11.47 2.77 -1.19
CA THR A 8 12.67 3.62 -1.25
C THR A 8 13.25 3.68 -2.66
N GLY A 9 13.23 2.57 -3.42
CA GLY A 9 13.63 2.54 -4.82
C GLY A 9 12.77 3.46 -5.70
N ASN A 10 11.45 3.37 -5.56
CA ASN A 10 10.50 4.20 -6.32
C ASN A 10 10.61 5.70 -5.97
N ILE A 11 10.75 6.03 -4.69
CA ILE A 11 10.97 7.42 -4.25
C ILE A 11 12.24 7.98 -4.90
N ARG A 12 13.34 7.21 -4.89
CA ARG A 12 14.61 7.63 -5.46
C ARG A 12 14.50 7.88 -6.97
N LEU A 13 13.86 6.98 -7.70
CA LEU A 13 13.61 7.12 -9.14
C LEU A 13 12.82 8.39 -9.46
N LEU A 14 11.76 8.67 -8.69
CA LEU A 14 10.94 9.87 -8.88
C LEU A 14 11.71 11.15 -8.51
N ALA A 15 12.49 11.13 -7.44
CA ALA A 15 13.26 12.27 -6.97
C ALA A 15 14.40 12.68 -7.93
N GLU A 16 14.94 11.74 -8.71
CA GLU A 16 15.97 12.01 -9.73
C GLU A 16 15.44 12.88 -10.88
N HIS A 17 14.13 12.89 -11.13
CA HIS A 17 13.49 13.63 -12.23
C HIS A 17 12.91 15.00 -11.80
N VAL A 18 12.96 15.34 -10.50
CA VAL A 18 12.33 16.54 -9.95
C VAL A 18 13.39 17.52 -9.41
N PRO A 19 13.35 18.82 -9.80
CA PRO A 19 14.24 19.85 -9.29
C PRO A 19 14.22 19.92 -7.75
N ASN A 20 15.36 20.24 -7.14
CA ASN A 20 15.51 20.26 -5.67
C ASN A 20 14.42 21.07 -4.92
N HIS A 21 13.92 22.15 -5.52
CA HIS A 21 12.91 23.03 -4.92
C HIS A 21 11.49 22.46 -4.96
N GLU A 22 11.18 21.49 -5.84
CA GLU A 22 9.86 20.86 -5.95
C GLU A 22 9.77 19.52 -5.21
N ARG A 23 10.90 18.96 -4.76
CA ARG A 23 10.97 17.67 -4.07
C ARG A 23 10.07 17.60 -2.83
N GLY A 24 9.92 18.71 -2.11
CA GLY A 24 9.00 18.78 -0.96
C GLY A 24 7.55 18.45 -1.34
N GLY A 25 7.09 18.98 -2.48
CA GLY A 25 5.75 18.68 -3.03
C GLY A 25 5.62 17.24 -3.51
N LEU A 26 6.67 16.70 -4.13
CA LEU A 26 6.72 15.28 -4.53
C LEU A 26 6.59 14.36 -3.31
N PHE A 27 7.35 14.59 -2.25
CA PHE A 27 7.26 13.78 -1.03
C PHE A 27 5.88 13.87 -0.39
N ALA A 28 5.29 15.07 -0.30
CA ALA A 28 3.94 15.25 0.20
C ALA A 28 2.91 14.45 -0.61
N ALA A 29 2.97 14.49 -1.95
CA ALA A 29 2.08 13.73 -2.82
C ALA A 29 2.24 12.21 -2.64
N ILE A 30 3.48 11.71 -2.58
CA ILE A 30 3.76 10.28 -2.37
C ILE A 30 3.17 9.81 -1.03
N TYR A 31 3.42 10.55 0.06
CA TYR A 31 2.89 10.18 1.37
C TYR A 31 1.37 10.29 1.44
N LEU A 32 0.77 11.32 0.82
CA LEU A 32 -0.68 11.47 0.74
C LEU A 32 -1.31 10.25 0.06
N VAL A 33 -0.78 9.84 -1.10
CA VAL A 33 -1.27 8.68 -1.83
C VAL A 33 -1.05 7.40 -1.03
N ALA A 34 0.11 7.22 -0.40
CA ALA A 34 0.40 6.05 0.43
C ALA A 34 -0.58 5.95 1.60
N TYR A 35 -0.86 7.05 2.30
CA TYR A 35 -1.83 7.08 3.39
C TYR A 35 -3.25 6.76 2.92
N LEU A 36 -3.67 7.30 1.76
CA LEU A 36 -4.97 6.96 1.20
C LEU A 36 -5.06 5.49 0.80
N ALA A 37 -4.02 4.96 0.14
CA ALA A 37 -3.98 3.56 -0.28
C ALA A 37 -4.04 2.57 0.91
N PHE A 38 -3.42 2.90 2.05
CA PHE A 38 -3.47 2.07 3.25
C PHE A 38 -4.71 2.31 4.13
N GLY A 39 -5.15 3.56 4.25
CA GLY A 39 -6.24 3.93 5.15
C GLY A 39 -7.63 3.66 4.58
N LEU A 40 -7.84 3.94 3.28
CA LEU A 40 -9.16 3.83 2.66
C LEU A 40 -9.75 2.41 2.75
N PRO A 41 -9.00 1.32 2.49
CA PRO A 41 -9.52 -0.05 2.64
C PRO A 41 -9.94 -0.37 4.08
N VAL A 42 -9.20 0.11 5.08
CA VAL A 42 -9.52 -0.09 6.51
C VAL A 42 -10.79 0.65 6.88
N ILE A 43 -10.94 1.90 6.44
CA ILE A 43 -12.15 2.69 6.68
C ILE A 43 -13.36 2.00 6.06
N VAL A 44 -13.26 1.58 4.79
CA VAL A 44 -14.32 0.87 4.08
C VAL A 44 -14.70 -0.42 4.81
N ALA A 45 -13.71 -1.24 5.21
CA ALA A 45 -13.96 -2.44 6.01
C ALA A 45 -14.69 -2.12 7.33
N GLY A 46 -14.28 -1.03 7.99
CA GLY A 46 -14.90 -0.54 9.23
C GLY A 46 -16.39 -0.23 9.10
N LEU A 47 -16.81 0.33 7.96
CA LEU A 47 -18.23 0.64 7.70
C LEU A 47 -19.11 -0.61 7.71
N PHE A 48 -18.58 -1.76 7.28
CA PHE A 48 -19.32 -3.02 7.23
C PHE A 48 -19.37 -3.77 8.56
N ILE A 49 -18.65 -3.33 9.60
CA ILE A 49 -18.64 -3.98 10.92
C ILE A 49 -20.04 -3.98 11.55
N SER A 50 -20.82 -2.91 11.35
CA SER A 50 -22.18 -2.79 11.89
C SER A 50 -23.13 -3.88 11.38
N ALA A 51 -22.94 -4.35 10.14
CA ALA A 51 -23.78 -5.35 9.49
C ALA A 51 -23.23 -6.78 9.61
N LEU A 52 -21.90 -6.95 9.54
CA LEU A 52 -21.25 -8.27 9.42
C LEU A 52 -20.50 -8.71 10.70
N GLY A 53 -20.35 -7.80 11.66
CA GLY A 53 -19.59 -8.03 12.89
C GLY A 53 -18.07 -7.89 12.71
N LEU A 54 -17.39 -7.53 13.81
CA LEU A 54 -15.96 -7.25 13.82
C LEU A 54 -15.11 -8.47 13.42
N THR A 55 -15.43 -9.65 13.95
CA THR A 55 -14.69 -10.89 13.68
C THR A 55 -14.70 -11.25 12.20
N THR A 56 -15.87 -11.21 11.57
CA THR A 56 -16.02 -11.53 10.14
C THR A 56 -15.20 -10.58 9.27
N ILE A 57 -15.33 -9.27 9.49
CA ILE A 57 -14.56 -8.26 8.76
C ILE A 57 -13.06 -8.44 8.96
N SER A 58 -12.62 -8.74 10.19
CA SER A 58 -11.20 -8.94 10.49
C SER A 58 -10.63 -10.13 9.74
N ILE A 59 -11.36 -11.26 9.69
CA ILE A 59 -10.95 -12.46 8.96
C ILE A 59 -10.90 -12.18 7.45
N VAL A 60 -11.94 -11.54 6.90
CA VAL A 60 -11.99 -11.19 5.47
C VAL A 60 -10.83 -10.28 5.10
N TYR A 61 -10.57 -9.24 5.91
CA TYR A 61 -9.48 -8.31 5.67
C TYR A 61 -8.12 -9.01 5.72
N ALA A 62 -7.89 -9.89 6.71
CA ALA A 62 -6.68 -10.69 6.80
C ALA A 62 -6.52 -11.64 5.60
N ALA A 63 -7.59 -12.27 5.14
CA ALA A 63 -7.58 -13.13 3.95
C ALA A 63 -7.21 -12.36 2.69
N VAL A 64 -7.77 -11.15 2.50
CA VAL A 64 -7.42 -10.27 1.36
C VAL A 64 -5.94 -9.90 1.38
N ILE A 65 -5.39 -9.56 2.56
CA ILE A 65 -3.95 -9.27 2.70
C ILE A 65 -3.12 -10.51 2.38
N ALA A 66 -3.49 -11.67 2.91
CA ALA A 66 -2.77 -12.92 2.67
C ALA A 66 -2.76 -13.27 1.17
N VAL A 67 -3.90 -13.22 0.49
CA VAL A 67 -4.01 -13.45 -0.96
C VAL A 67 -3.16 -12.45 -1.74
N SER A 68 -3.23 -11.16 -1.41
CA SER A 68 -2.43 -10.12 -2.07
C SER A 68 -0.93 -10.37 -1.89
N ALA A 69 -0.50 -10.76 -0.69
CA ALA A 69 0.88 -11.11 -0.40
C ALA A 69 1.33 -12.37 -1.17
N THR A 70 0.49 -13.40 -1.24
CA THR A 70 0.77 -14.61 -2.02
C THR A 70 0.89 -14.30 -3.50
N ILE A 71 0.00 -13.49 -4.07
CA ILE A 71 0.09 -13.04 -5.47
C ILE A 71 1.42 -12.32 -5.69
N GLY A 72 1.76 -11.35 -4.83
CA GLY A 72 3.03 -10.62 -4.90
C GLY A 72 4.25 -11.56 -4.83
N LEU A 73 4.20 -12.56 -3.96
CA LEU A 73 5.25 -13.58 -3.84
C LEU A 73 5.38 -14.42 -5.11
N VAL A 74 4.26 -14.91 -5.66
CA VAL A 74 4.25 -15.71 -6.89
C VAL A 74 4.78 -14.90 -8.07
N LEU A 75 4.34 -13.65 -8.22
CA LEU A 75 4.84 -12.76 -9.26
C LEU A 75 6.34 -12.49 -9.10
N GLN A 76 6.80 -12.27 -7.87
CA GLN A 76 8.22 -12.03 -7.59
C GLN A 76 9.09 -13.25 -7.89
N ILE A 77 8.57 -14.48 -7.69
CA ILE A 77 9.27 -15.71 -8.07
C ILE A 77 9.29 -15.89 -9.59
N ARG A 78 8.22 -15.52 -10.31
CA ARG A 78 8.14 -15.66 -11.79
C ARG A 78 8.99 -14.66 -12.57
N VAL A 79 9.21 -13.47 -12.03
CA VAL A 79 10.02 -12.40 -12.65
C VAL A 79 11.52 -12.61 -12.39
N ARG A 80 11.88 -13.52 -11.47
CA ARG A 80 13.25 -13.98 -11.22
C ARG A 80 13.61 -15.15 -12.12
#